data_AF-A0A7C7GN99-F1
#
_entry.id   AF-A0A7C7GN99-F1
#
_cell.length_a   1.000
_cell.length_b   1.000
_cell.length_c   1.000
_cell.angle_alpha   90.00
_cell.angle_beta   90.00
_cell.angle_gamma   90.00
#
_symmetry.space_group_name_H-M   'P 1'
#
loop_
_entity.id
_entity.type
_entity.pdbx_description
1 polymer ?
#
loop_
_entity_poly.entity_id
_entity_poly.type
_entity_poly.pdbx_seq_one_letter_code
_entity_poly.pdbx_strand_id
1 'polypeptide(L)'
;MDDEYILLQKKQDDIVVDIGQLDEEELHRYNRYIDSNKKAEFLAGRCFLKQELSKMVQMPPHDIRISLSANGKPYHTGSRLASPHFNLSHSNGVLVIAFSKFPIGVDIAFQSDVSIESLQPFLSDKELSVLNDQTETEQKESLIHLFTMKEAFIKATDKVWGLDLISFNWNQDGWQLWQPVENCSFKIHKTKEHFISICLLKNE
;
A
#
# COMPACT_ATOMS: atom_id res chain seq x y z
N MET A 1 0.29 -22.48 4.72
CA MET A 1 -0.07 -21.11 4.33
C MET A 1 1.22 -20.35 4.39
N ASP A 2 1.65 -19.70 3.31
CA ASP A 2 2.89 -18.92 3.32
C ASP A 2 2.73 -17.76 4.32
N ASP A 3 3.31 -17.91 5.52
CA ASP A 3 3.17 -17.03 6.69
C ASP A 3 3.93 -15.68 6.53
N GLU A 4 4.10 -15.17 5.32
CA GLU A 4 4.89 -13.97 5.08
C GLU A 4 4.13 -12.67 5.44
N TYR A 5 2.80 -12.63 5.28
CA TYR A 5 1.98 -11.45 5.56
C TYR A 5 0.50 -11.77 5.76
N ILE A 6 -0.23 -10.81 6.35
CA ILE A 6 -1.70 -10.79 6.42
C ILE A 6 -2.18 -9.62 5.56
N LEU A 7 -3.06 -9.88 4.60
CA LEU A 7 -3.73 -8.85 3.80
C LEU A 7 -5.21 -8.77 4.21
N LEU A 8 -5.64 -7.57 4.59
CA LEU A 8 -7.03 -7.26 4.93
C LEU A 8 -7.57 -6.22 3.94
N GLN A 9 -8.82 -6.39 3.53
CA GLN A 9 -9.51 -5.48 2.62
C GLN A 9 -10.94 -5.24 3.14
N LYS A 10 -11.39 -3.99 3.12
CA LYS A 10 -12.79 -3.62 3.40
C LYS A 10 -13.24 -2.45 2.51
N LYS A 11 -14.53 -2.38 2.21
CA LYS A 11 -15.11 -1.13 1.71
C LYS A 11 -15.20 -0.13 2.85
N GLN A 12 -15.04 1.15 2.52
CA GLN A 12 -15.09 2.24 3.49
C GLN A 12 -16.39 2.22 4.30
N ASP A 13 -17.52 1.98 3.63
CA ASP A 13 -18.85 1.98 4.24
C ASP A 13 -19.07 0.80 5.21
N ASP A 14 -18.26 -0.26 5.11
CA ASP A 14 -18.32 -1.42 6.02
C ASP A 14 -17.45 -1.23 7.28
N ILE A 15 -16.72 -0.12 7.38
CA ILE A 15 -15.87 0.18 8.52
C ILE A 15 -16.68 0.92 9.58
N VAL A 16 -16.77 0.32 10.77
CA VAL A 16 -17.30 1.00 11.94
C VAL A 16 -16.32 2.08 12.37
N VAL A 17 -16.72 3.33 12.17
CA VAL A 17 -15.94 4.52 12.53
C VAL A 17 -16.30 5.03 13.93
N ASP A 18 -15.29 5.44 14.67
CA ASP A 18 -15.43 6.08 15.98
C ASP A 18 -14.33 7.13 16.14
N ILE A 19 -14.73 8.40 16.13
CA ILE A 19 -13.80 9.53 16.26
C ILE A 19 -13.07 9.52 17.61
N GLY A 20 -13.66 8.89 18.65
CA GLY A 20 -13.02 8.73 19.96
C GLY A 20 -11.81 7.80 19.95
N GLN A 21 -11.56 7.07 18.84
CA GLN A 21 -10.35 6.26 18.67
C GLN A 21 -9.14 7.08 18.21
N LEU A 22 -9.34 8.30 17.72
CA LEU A 22 -8.25 9.17 17.30
C LEU A 22 -7.56 9.76 18.53
N ASP A 23 -6.23 9.75 18.54
CA ASP A 23 -5.48 10.57 19.49
C ASP A 23 -5.49 12.04 19.09
N GLU A 24 -4.87 12.90 19.90
CA GLU A 24 -4.86 14.35 19.66
C GLU A 24 -4.23 14.70 18.30
N GLU A 25 -3.10 14.09 17.94
CA GLU A 25 -2.42 14.35 16.67
C GLU A 25 -3.26 13.90 15.47
N GLU A 26 -3.86 12.73 15.55
CA GLU A 26 -4.76 12.21 14.53
C GLU A 26 -6.03 13.06 14.40
N LEU A 27 -6.60 13.53 15.51
CA LEU A 27 -7.76 14.42 15.53
C LEU A 27 -7.43 15.78 14.90
N HIS A 28 -6.25 16.32 15.18
CA HIS A 28 -5.76 17.52 14.52
C HIS A 28 -5.62 17.32 13.01
N ARG A 29 -5.05 16.19 12.56
CA ARG A 29 -4.95 15.85 11.13
C ARG A 29 -6.32 15.66 10.49
N TYR A 30 -7.23 14.96 11.15
CA TYR A 30 -8.62 14.77 10.71
C TYR A 30 -9.33 16.12 10.49
N ASN A 31 -9.14 17.07 11.39
CA ASN A 31 -9.76 18.39 11.30
C ASN A 31 -9.17 19.29 10.21
N ARG A 32 -7.97 18.99 9.69
CA ARG A 32 -7.34 19.73 8.59
C ARG A 32 -7.87 19.34 7.21
N TYR A 33 -8.50 18.18 7.05
CA TYR A 33 -9.11 17.82 5.78
C TYR A 33 -10.33 18.70 5.50
N ILE A 34 -10.25 19.47 4.41
CA ILE A 34 -11.36 20.31 3.91
C ILE A 34 -12.35 19.46 3.13
N ASP A 35 -11.83 18.53 2.31
CA ASP A 35 -12.63 17.59 1.53
C ASP A 35 -13.25 16.52 2.43
N SER A 36 -14.58 16.42 2.40
CA SER A 36 -15.34 15.48 3.25
C SER A 36 -15.03 14.02 2.95
N ASN A 37 -14.73 13.69 1.70
CA ASN A 37 -14.42 12.31 1.30
C ASN A 37 -13.06 11.91 1.84
N LYS A 38 -12.02 12.76 1.66
CA LYS A 38 -10.69 12.54 2.25
C LYS A 38 -10.74 12.48 3.77
N LYS A 39 -11.60 13.30 4.39
CA LYS A 39 -11.82 13.30 5.84
C LYS A 39 -12.43 11.99 6.33
N ALA A 40 -13.45 11.49 5.64
CA ALA A 40 -14.10 10.21 5.96
C ALA A 40 -13.15 9.02 5.72
N GLU A 41 -12.40 9.04 4.62
CA GLU A 41 -11.41 8.02 4.28
C GLU A 41 -10.27 7.95 5.31
N PHE A 42 -9.76 9.10 5.76
CA PHE A 42 -8.77 9.15 6.84
C PHE A 42 -9.31 8.51 8.12
N LEU A 43 -10.52 8.86 8.54
CA LEU A 43 -11.13 8.31 9.77
C LEU A 43 -11.36 6.80 9.64
N ALA A 44 -11.92 6.34 8.53
CA ALA A 44 -12.13 4.94 8.25
C ALA A 44 -10.81 4.14 8.26
N GLY A 45 -9.77 4.67 7.60
CA GLY A 45 -8.46 4.05 7.58
C GLY A 45 -7.81 3.96 8.96
N ARG A 46 -7.92 5.01 9.79
CA ARG A 46 -7.38 5.00 11.15
C ARG A 46 -8.15 4.03 12.05
N CYS A 47 -9.49 4.06 12.05
CA CYS A 47 -10.31 3.14 12.83
C CYS A 47 -10.05 1.69 12.43
N PHE A 48 -10.02 1.39 11.12
CA PHE A 48 -9.73 0.04 10.65
C PHE A 48 -8.34 -0.43 11.10
N LEU A 49 -7.30 0.39 10.91
CA LEU A 49 -5.95 0.05 11.35
C LEU A 49 -5.88 -0.20 12.87
N LYS A 50 -6.44 0.69 13.69
CA LYS A 50 -6.40 0.55 15.16
C LYS A 50 -7.18 -0.66 15.64
N GLN A 51 -8.31 -0.98 15.02
CA GLN A 51 -9.09 -2.18 15.33
C GLN A 51 -8.34 -3.47 15.01
N GLU A 52 -7.61 -3.52 13.89
CA GLU A 52 -6.84 -4.71 13.52
C GLU A 52 -5.55 -4.84 14.34
N LEU A 53 -4.83 -3.73 14.57
CA LEU A 53 -3.67 -3.71 15.47
C LEU A 53 -4.05 -4.12 16.89
N SER A 54 -5.19 -3.63 17.40
CA SER A 54 -5.72 -3.97 18.72
C SER A 54 -5.79 -5.48 18.96
N LYS A 55 -6.24 -6.24 17.97
CA LYS A 55 -6.30 -7.72 18.02
C LYS A 55 -4.90 -8.34 18.06
N MET A 56 -3.96 -7.80 17.30
CA MET A 56 -2.60 -8.34 17.17
C MET A 56 -1.73 -8.06 18.40
N VAL A 57 -1.85 -6.86 19.00
CA VAL A 57 -1.04 -6.45 20.16
C VAL A 57 -1.77 -6.56 21.50
N GLN A 58 -3.04 -7.01 21.49
CA GLN A 58 -3.88 -7.19 22.68
C GLN A 58 -4.05 -5.91 23.52
N MET A 59 -4.25 -4.77 22.84
CA MET A 59 -4.52 -3.48 23.47
C MET A 59 -5.85 -2.91 22.97
N PRO A 60 -6.62 -2.15 23.76
CA PRO A 60 -7.80 -1.46 23.27
C PRO A 60 -7.46 -0.51 22.08
N PRO A 61 -8.35 -0.34 21.08
CA PRO A 61 -8.08 0.53 19.93
C PRO A 61 -7.69 1.97 20.32
N HIS A 62 -8.31 2.54 21.36
CA HIS A 62 -8.00 3.89 21.85
C HIS A 62 -6.62 4.01 22.51
N ASP A 63 -5.98 2.89 22.87
CA ASP A 63 -4.62 2.86 23.41
C ASP A 63 -3.56 2.63 22.32
N ILE A 64 -3.98 2.29 21.10
CA ILE A 64 -3.07 2.19 19.96
C ILE A 64 -2.58 3.58 19.59
N ARG A 65 -1.27 3.80 19.74
CA ARG A 65 -0.56 4.99 19.29
C ARG A 65 0.08 4.75 17.94
N ILE A 66 -0.13 5.66 17.00
CA ILE A 66 0.45 5.63 15.67
C ILE A 66 1.33 6.86 15.52
N SER A 67 2.61 6.64 15.26
CA SER A 67 3.56 7.70 14.94
C SER A 67 3.93 7.63 13.47
N LEU A 68 4.57 8.68 12.95
CA LEU A 68 5.02 8.75 11.56
C LEU A 68 6.54 8.74 11.50
N SER A 69 7.11 7.98 10.56
CA SER A 69 8.54 8.04 10.27
C SER A 69 8.92 9.42 9.73
N ALA A 70 10.23 9.66 9.55
CA ALA A 70 10.72 10.89 8.92
C ALA A 70 10.14 11.10 7.50
N ASN A 71 9.77 10.03 6.80
CA ASN A 71 9.19 10.06 5.46
C ASN A 71 7.66 9.92 5.47
N GLY A 72 7.03 9.92 6.65
CA GLY A 72 5.59 9.94 6.81
C GLY A 72 4.90 8.57 6.84
N LYS A 73 5.65 7.45 6.81
CA LYS A 73 5.07 6.11 6.95
C LYS A 73 4.60 5.89 8.39
N PRO A 74 3.34 5.48 8.59
CA PRO A 74 2.82 5.22 9.92
C PRO A 74 3.42 3.94 10.52
N TYR A 75 3.70 3.96 11.82
CA TYR A 75 4.15 2.81 12.61
C TYR A 75 3.57 2.87 14.02
N HIS A 76 3.48 1.72 14.70
CA HIS A 76 2.94 1.63 16.06
C HIS A 76 4.05 1.78 17.11
N THR A 77 3.81 2.58 18.15
CA THR A 77 4.80 2.92 19.21
C THR A 77 4.44 2.43 20.62
N GLY A 78 3.43 1.58 20.78
CA GLY A 78 2.82 1.29 22.08
C GLY A 78 3.08 -0.07 22.73
N SER A 79 3.75 -1.01 22.05
CA SER A 79 3.88 -2.39 22.55
C SER A 79 5.25 -2.71 23.14
N ARG A 80 5.27 -3.47 24.24
CA ARG A 80 6.47 -4.12 24.78
C ARG A 80 6.89 -5.35 23.94
N LEU A 81 5.99 -5.87 23.12
CA LEU A 81 6.26 -6.95 22.17
C LEU A 81 6.69 -6.38 20.81
N ALA A 82 7.38 -7.20 20.01
CA ALA A 82 7.68 -6.86 18.63
C ALA A 82 6.36 -6.56 17.89
N SER A 83 6.19 -5.31 17.48
CA SER A 83 4.99 -4.87 16.76
C SER A 83 5.10 -5.25 15.28
N PRO A 84 3.99 -5.65 14.63
CA PRO A 84 4.04 -5.96 13.21
C PRO A 84 4.37 -4.69 12.41
N HIS A 85 5.13 -4.85 11.34
CA HIS A 85 5.17 -3.84 10.29
C HIS A 85 3.83 -3.83 9.57
N PHE A 86 3.40 -2.64 9.16
CA PHE A 86 2.19 -2.52 8.37
C PHE A 86 2.30 -1.42 7.34
N ASN A 87 1.44 -1.51 6.34
CA ASN A 87 1.18 -0.44 5.41
C ASN A 87 -0.28 -0.49 4.97
N LEU A 88 -0.80 0.63 4.49
CA LEU A 88 -2.18 0.76 4.06
C LEU A 88 -2.23 1.54 2.76
N SER A 89 -3.21 1.21 1.93
CA SER A 89 -3.56 1.96 0.73
C SER A 89 -5.07 1.97 0.56
N HIS A 90 -5.56 2.86 -0.28
CA HIS A 90 -6.97 2.97 -0.59
C HIS A 90 -7.14 3.46 -2.02
N SER A 91 -8.19 2.98 -2.69
CA SER A 91 -8.65 3.53 -3.96
C SER A 91 -10.14 3.23 -4.11
N ASN A 92 -10.89 4.16 -4.71
CA ASN A 92 -12.32 4.04 -5.02
C ASN A 92 -13.17 3.45 -3.87
N GLY A 93 -12.96 3.95 -2.64
CA GLY A 93 -13.72 3.52 -1.46
C GLY A 93 -13.36 2.14 -0.92
N VAL A 94 -12.29 1.50 -1.40
CA VAL A 94 -11.73 0.26 -0.85
C VAL A 94 -10.46 0.58 -0.10
N LEU A 95 -10.36 0.10 1.15
CA LEU A 95 -9.17 0.19 1.98
C LEU A 95 -8.50 -1.17 2.11
N VAL A 96 -7.18 -1.18 1.97
CA VAL A 96 -6.33 -2.36 2.20
C VAL A 96 -5.33 -2.08 3.30
N ILE A 97 -5.07 -3.08 4.14
CA ILE A 97 -4.01 -3.06 5.14
C ILE A 97 -3.23 -4.36 5.03
N ALA A 98 -1.91 -4.25 4.93
CA ALA A 98 -1.02 -5.39 4.94
C ALA A 98 -0.15 -5.36 6.20
N PHE A 99 -0.01 -6.50 6.87
CA PHE A 99 0.82 -6.70 8.05
C PHE A 99 1.88 -7.75 7.78
N SER A 100 3.09 -7.58 8.31
CA SER A 100 4.15 -8.58 8.25
C SER A 100 5.13 -8.46 9.42
N LYS A 101 5.94 -9.49 9.60
CA LYS A 101 7.13 -9.46 10.48
C LYS A 101 8.26 -8.61 9.89
N PHE A 102 8.25 -8.38 8.58
CA PHE A 102 9.26 -7.61 7.88
C PHE A 102 8.67 -6.32 7.29
N PRO A 103 9.50 -5.31 6.92
CA PRO A 103 9.00 -4.11 6.27
C PRO A 103 8.17 -4.46 5.04
N ILE A 104 6.94 -3.94 5.03
CA ILE A 104 5.94 -4.22 4.00
C ILE A 104 5.41 -2.90 3.43
N GLY A 105 5.06 -2.93 2.15
CA GLY A 105 4.30 -1.91 1.46
C GLY A 105 3.16 -2.55 0.68
N VAL A 106 2.02 -1.85 0.60
CA VAL A 106 0.86 -2.29 -0.15
C VAL A 106 0.33 -1.14 -0.96
N ASP A 107 -0.11 -1.43 -2.18
CA ASP A 107 -0.84 -0.48 -2.99
C ASP A 107 -2.04 -1.13 -3.69
N ILE A 108 -3.09 -0.34 -3.93
CA ILE A 108 -4.32 -0.77 -4.60
C ILE A 108 -4.67 0.24 -5.69
N ALA A 109 -5.03 -0.26 -6.87
CA ALA A 109 -5.55 0.56 -7.95
C ALA A 109 -6.62 -0.19 -8.76
N PHE A 110 -7.57 0.58 -9.29
CA PHE A 110 -8.59 0.11 -10.24
C PHE A 110 -8.10 0.37 -11.66
N GLN A 111 -8.71 -0.34 -12.63
CA GLN A 111 -8.38 -0.12 -14.04
C GLN A 111 -8.63 1.31 -14.52
N SER A 112 -9.59 2.00 -13.90
CA SER A 112 -9.88 3.41 -14.19
C SER A 112 -8.82 4.39 -13.70
N ASP A 113 -7.92 3.97 -12.81
CA ASP A 113 -7.02 4.87 -12.09
C ASP A 113 -5.73 5.13 -12.87
N VAL A 114 -5.40 4.27 -13.83
CA VAL A 114 -4.12 4.29 -14.55
C VAL A 114 -4.35 4.30 -16.05
N SER A 115 -3.73 5.27 -16.72
CA SER A 115 -3.62 5.31 -18.18
C SER A 115 -2.15 5.28 -18.61
N ILE A 116 -1.88 4.85 -19.84
CA ILE A 116 -0.52 4.84 -20.37
C ILE A 116 0.07 6.25 -20.37
N GLU A 117 -0.71 7.27 -20.73
CA GLU A 117 -0.28 8.66 -20.78
C GLU A 117 0.13 9.18 -19.39
N SER A 118 -0.57 8.75 -18.34
CA SER A 118 -0.27 9.14 -16.96
C SER A 118 1.01 8.49 -16.44
N LEU A 119 1.31 7.26 -16.87
CA LEU A 119 2.42 6.47 -16.34
C LEU A 119 3.68 6.56 -17.21
N GLN A 120 3.53 6.87 -18.51
CA GLN A 120 4.62 6.90 -19.49
C GLN A 120 5.86 7.70 -19.04
N PRO A 121 5.76 8.88 -18.37
CA PRO A 121 6.94 9.60 -17.87
C PRO A 121 7.77 8.82 -16.84
N PHE A 122 7.20 7.77 -16.23
CA PHE A 122 7.80 6.97 -15.17
C PHE A 122 8.15 5.56 -15.63
N LEU A 123 7.99 5.25 -16.93
CA LEU A 123 8.31 3.96 -17.50
C LEU A 123 9.68 4.01 -18.19
N SER A 124 10.48 2.99 -17.95
CA SER A 124 11.73 2.76 -18.68
C SER A 124 11.47 2.26 -20.11
N ASP A 125 12.46 2.42 -20.99
CA ASP A 125 12.38 1.92 -22.37
C ASP A 125 12.09 0.41 -22.43
N LYS A 126 12.59 -0.36 -21.46
CA LYS A 126 12.34 -1.81 -21.36
C LYS A 126 10.89 -2.12 -20.98
N GLU A 127 10.33 -1.37 -20.04
CA GLU A 127 8.92 -1.51 -19.65
C GLU A 127 8.01 -1.14 -20.83
N LEU A 128 8.31 -0.02 -21.50
CA LEU A 128 7.57 0.42 -22.70
C LEU A 128 7.67 -0.58 -23.84
N SER A 129 8.83 -1.17 -24.09
CA SER A 129 8.99 -2.21 -25.12
C SER A 129 8.07 -3.39 -24.88
N VAL A 130 8.02 -3.90 -23.65
CA VAL A 130 7.14 -5.03 -23.28
C VAL A 130 5.67 -4.65 -23.45
N LEU A 131 5.29 -3.45 -22.98
CA LEU A 131 3.92 -2.95 -23.11
C LEU A 131 3.46 -2.78 -24.56
N ASN A 132 4.36 -2.40 -25.47
CA ASN A 132 4.06 -2.21 -26.89
C ASN A 132 3.86 -3.55 -27.63
N ASP A 133 4.44 -4.65 -27.12
CA ASP A 133 4.30 -5.99 -27.71
C ASP A 133 3.06 -6.73 -27.20
N GLN A 134 2.33 -6.17 -26.23
CA GLN A 134 1.15 -6.76 -25.61
C GLN A 134 -0.14 -6.39 -26.33
N THR A 135 -1.17 -7.23 -26.18
CA THR A 135 -2.54 -6.86 -26.55
C THR A 135 -3.05 -5.72 -25.66
N GLU A 136 -4.08 -4.99 -26.11
CA GLU A 136 -4.64 -3.86 -25.34
C GLU A 136 -5.06 -4.27 -23.92
N THR A 137 -5.63 -5.47 -23.76
CA THR A 137 -6.03 -6.01 -22.45
C THR A 137 -4.81 -6.27 -21.56
N GLU A 138 -3.79 -6.95 -22.08
CA GLU A 138 -2.56 -7.26 -21.34
C GLU A 138 -1.79 -6.00 -20.97
N GLN A 139 -1.77 -5.00 -21.87
CA GLN A 139 -1.13 -3.71 -21.64
C GLN A 139 -1.78 -2.98 -20.47
N LYS A 140 -3.12 -2.89 -20.44
CA LYS A 140 -3.86 -2.26 -19.33
C LYS A 140 -3.56 -2.94 -17.99
N GLU A 141 -3.52 -4.27 -17.96
CA GLU A 141 -3.18 -5.01 -16.74
C GLU A 141 -1.73 -4.77 -16.31
N SER A 142 -0.79 -4.80 -17.26
CA SER A 142 0.63 -4.55 -16.99
C SER A 142 0.90 -3.13 -16.49
N LEU A 143 0.19 -2.13 -17.00
CA LEU A 143 0.31 -0.75 -16.52
C LEU A 143 -0.08 -0.63 -15.05
N ILE A 144 -1.18 -1.26 -14.65
CA ILE A 144 -1.66 -1.22 -13.27
C ILE A 144 -0.72 -2.03 -12.35
N HIS A 145 -0.20 -3.17 -12.82
CA HIS A 145 0.84 -3.89 -12.09
C HIS A 145 2.07 -3.03 -11.87
N LEU A 146 2.63 -2.42 -12.91
CA LEU A 146 3.80 -1.55 -12.79
C LEU A 146 3.54 -0.39 -11.83
N PHE A 147 2.40 0.29 -11.95
CA PHE A 147 2.03 1.39 -11.06
C PHE A 147 1.97 0.93 -9.59
N THR A 148 1.14 -0.06 -9.29
CA THR A 148 0.94 -0.54 -7.92
C THR A 148 2.21 -1.18 -7.34
N MET A 149 3.03 -1.86 -8.15
CA MET A 149 4.31 -2.42 -7.70
C MET A 149 5.32 -1.33 -7.36
N LYS A 150 5.44 -0.28 -8.18
CA LYS A 150 6.32 0.87 -7.89
C LYS A 150 5.89 1.56 -6.59
N GLU A 151 4.60 1.85 -6.43
CA GLU A 151 4.05 2.44 -5.20
C GLU A 151 4.22 1.54 -3.97
N ALA A 152 3.93 0.25 -4.07
CA ALA A 152 4.12 -0.70 -2.98
C ALA A 152 5.60 -0.80 -2.56
N PHE A 153 6.53 -0.72 -3.52
CA PHE A 153 7.96 -0.70 -3.24
C PHE A 153 8.40 0.55 -2.47
N ILE A 154 7.95 1.74 -2.89
CA ILE A 154 8.21 3.00 -2.17
C ILE A 154 7.70 2.89 -0.73
N LYS A 155 6.44 2.43 -0.60
CA LYS A 155 5.80 2.24 0.70
C LYS A 155 6.52 1.21 1.56
N ALA A 156 7.10 0.16 0.99
CA ALA A 156 7.85 -0.87 1.73
C ALA A 156 9.16 -0.32 2.29
N THR A 157 9.94 0.35 1.43
CA THR A 157 11.26 0.91 1.77
C THR A 157 11.21 2.12 2.69
N ASP A 158 10.07 2.83 2.73
CA ASP A 158 9.95 4.09 3.46
C ASP A 158 11.03 5.11 3.06
N LYS A 159 11.45 5.06 1.80
CA LYS A 159 12.44 5.97 1.22
C LYS A 159 11.74 6.91 0.25
N VAL A 160 12.31 8.10 0.03
CA VAL A 160 11.81 9.05 -0.97
C VAL A 160 12.36 8.66 -2.35
N TRP A 161 11.50 8.09 -3.19
CA TRP A 161 11.81 7.73 -4.58
C TRP A 161 10.84 8.40 -5.54
N GLY A 162 11.33 8.81 -6.70
CA GLY A 162 10.48 9.02 -7.87
C GLY A 162 10.14 7.68 -8.52
N LEU A 163 8.93 7.57 -9.10
CA LEU A 163 8.51 6.35 -9.79
C LEU A 163 9.41 6.02 -11.00
N ASP A 164 9.99 7.04 -11.63
CA ASP A 164 10.96 6.94 -12.74
C ASP A 164 12.30 6.32 -12.33
N LEU A 165 12.63 6.32 -11.04
CA LEU A 165 13.86 5.72 -10.50
C LEU A 165 13.70 4.23 -10.17
N ILE A 166 12.50 3.69 -10.31
CA ILE A 166 12.19 2.29 -10.09
C ILE A 166 11.89 1.69 -11.45
N SER A 167 12.54 0.60 -11.84
CA SER A 167 12.23 -0.08 -13.11
C SER A 167 12.13 -1.58 -12.92
N PHE A 168 11.31 -2.19 -13.74
CA PHE A 168 11.09 -3.63 -13.79
C PHE A 168 11.53 -4.21 -15.14
N ASN A 169 11.91 -5.48 -15.13
CA ASN A 169 12.07 -6.28 -16.35
C ASN A 169 10.98 -7.34 -16.39
N TRP A 170 10.54 -7.72 -17.59
CA TRP A 170 9.60 -8.81 -17.78
C TRP A 170 10.33 -10.15 -17.96
N ASN A 171 9.86 -11.20 -17.28
CA ASN A 171 10.30 -12.57 -17.49
C ASN A 171 9.11 -13.55 -17.43
N GLN A 172 9.39 -14.86 -17.41
CA GLN A 172 8.37 -15.91 -17.35
C GLN A 172 7.46 -15.85 -16.11
N ASP A 173 7.93 -15.22 -15.03
CA ASP A 173 7.21 -15.05 -13.76
C ASP A 173 6.55 -13.65 -13.66
N GLY A 174 6.58 -12.86 -14.74
CA GLY A 174 6.02 -11.51 -14.83
C GLY A 174 7.05 -10.40 -14.58
N TRP A 175 6.58 -9.26 -14.05
CA TRP A 175 7.43 -8.11 -13.74
C TRP A 175 8.33 -8.39 -12.53
N GLN A 176 9.64 -8.23 -12.70
CA GLN A 176 10.65 -8.35 -11.64
C GLN A 176 11.35 -7.02 -11.44
N LEU A 177 11.53 -6.61 -10.19
CA LEU A 177 12.27 -5.39 -9.87
C LEU A 177 13.69 -5.51 -10.44
N TRP A 178 14.03 -4.58 -11.30
CA TRP A 178 15.35 -4.50 -11.93
C TRP A 178 16.23 -3.48 -11.20
N GLN A 179 15.67 -2.32 -10.87
CA GLN A 179 16.36 -1.24 -10.18
C GLN A 179 15.36 -0.44 -9.34
N PRO A 180 15.75 0.02 -8.15
CA PRO A 180 17.03 -0.26 -7.47
C PRO A 180 17.16 -1.73 -7.06
N VAL A 181 18.39 -2.16 -6.79
CA VAL A 181 18.64 -3.50 -6.25
C VAL A 181 18.28 -3.48 -4.77
N GLU A 182 17.19 -4.15 -4.43
CA GLU A 182 16.72 -4.34 -3.05
C GLU A 182 16.28 -5.80 -2.90
N ASN A 183 16.58 -6.41 -1.76
CA ASN A 183 16.12 -7.76 -1.44
C ASN A 183 14.64 -7.72 -1.08
N CYS A 184 13.79 -7.77 -2.10
CA CYS A 184 12.35 -7.74 -1.93
C CYS A 184 11.63 -8.76 -2.81
N SER A 185 10.40 -9.08 -2.42
CA SER A 185 9.51 -9.93 -3.21
C SER A 185 8.16 -9.27 -3.38
N PHE A 186 7.55 -9.47 -4.54
CA PHE A 186 6.21 -8.98 -4.84
C PHE A 186 5.18 -10.09 -4.79
N LYS A 187 3.98 -9.76 -4.29
CA LYS A 187 2.79 -10.60 -4.37
C LYS A 187 1.64 -9.76 -4.93
N ILE A 188 0.97 -10.30 -5.95
CA ILE A 188 -0.10 -9.61 -6.65
C ILE A 188 -1.43 -10.31 -6.34
N HIS A 189 -2.41 -9.54 -5.91
CA HIS A 189 -3.80 -9.99 -5.74
C HIS A 189 -4.68 -9.24 -6.72
N LYS A 190 -5.32 -9.97 -7.63
CA LYS A 190 -6.20 -9.41 -8.65
C LYS A 190 -7.64 -9.82 -8.39
N THR A 191 -8.54 -8.86 -8.46
CA THR A 191 -9.99 -9.11 -8.55
C THR A 191 -10.48 -8.71 -9.95
N LYS A 192 -11.80 -8.78 -10.18
CA LYS A 192 -12.38 -8.24 -11.42
C LYS A 192 -12.33 -6.71 -11.49
N GLU A 193 -12.21 -6.04 -10.34
CA GLU A 193 -12.38 -4.59 -10.22
C GLU A 193 -11.04 -3.88 -10.01
N HIS A 194 -10.12 -4.50 -9.25
CA HIS A 194 -8.90 -3.86 -8.78
C HIS A 194 -7.72 -4.82 -8.63
N PHE A 195 -6.55 -4.23 -8.50
CA PHE A 195 -5.26 -4.89 -8.30
C PHE A 195 -4.64 -4.42 -7.00
N ILE A 196 -4.04 -5.35 -6.26
CA ILE A 196 -3.28 -5.06 -5.05
C ILE A 196 -1.89 -5.62 -5.23
N SER A 197 -0.89 -4.76 -5.07
CA SER A 197 0.52 -5.17 -5.04
C SER A 197 1.04 -5.08 -3.62
N ILE A 198 1.72 -6.12 -3.17
CA ILE A 198 2.44 -6.16 -1.90
C ILE A 198 3.91 -6.29 -2.19
N CYS A 199 4.72 -5.41 -1.60
CA CYS A 199 6.17 -5.53 -1.59
C CYS A 199 6.63 -5.87 -0.16
N LEU A 200 7.35 -6.97 -0.03
CA LEU A 200 7.98 -7.42 1.21
C LEU A 200 9.49 -7.27 1.10
N LEU A 201 10.10 -6.48 1.97
CA LEU A 201 11.55 -6.48 2.12
C LEU A 201 11.97 -7.69 2.94
N LYS A 202 12.96 -8.42 2.46
CA LYS A 202 13.55 -9.56 3.15
C LYS A 202 14.87 -9.09 3.74
N ASN A 203 15.14 -9.46 4.99
CA ASN A 203 16.50 -9.32 5.52
C ASN A 203 17.42 -10.27 4.74
N GLU A 204 18.67 -9.85 4.54
CA GLU A 204 19.75 -10.73 4.06
C GLU A 204 19.92 -11.97 4.95
#